data_AF-A0A957KA45-F1
#
_entry.id   AF-A0A957KA45-F1
#
_cell.length_a   1.000
_cell.length_b   1.000
_cell.length_c   1.000
_cell.angle_alpha   90.00
_cell.angle_beta   90.00
_cell.angle_gamma   90.00
#
_symmetry.space_group_name_H-M   'P 1'
#
loop_
_entity.id
_entity.type
_entity.pdbx_description
1 polymer ?
#
loop_
_entity_poly.entity_id
_entity_poly.type
_entity_poly.pdbx_seq_one_letter_code
_entity_poly.pdbx_strand_id
1 'polypeptide(L)'
;MAETTTLPPEAYIDDLLTRLLGQVHPRLRTTFFQLAVPFWFNQVLVAQLAGTSLENAAGVIERVASYSMVSALAERGGGAQAYLINSAERDSLQRLAIAEEPDLYRAAHLAALDYWQAEPEQNGFVQERMTMYHALFVDSQAGLDLLTRAYTGYIDDGQLAFAEQLVATAEDAFPYLRLLGQDADFLRELKGRIDLMYARNAVERREWDEVLGILNAIEPDLPAELLGYLASLRGLVAAGDRREGPPRFGQAVDYFRDAIDRIEQYPTGTQTEQVLKGQTYLALGDAYVALAELVRGYQAPPDYETGLFEYIRRLYYFATNLPLVFYLSYVLGRRVWHPSFWPLLADLDWVVARLFVSGGRAYQEVIALTAELEPRVALRGRERLASLFHTLGDAAEAERLLSELLRQVTEAEASGRPFSNYEEARLRLR
;
A
#
# COMPACT_ATOMS: atom_id res chain seq x y z
N MET A 1 44.42 -32.94 17.92
CA MET A 1 42.99 -32.63 18.11
C MET A 1 42.58 -31.85 16.89
N ALA A 2 41.79 -32.45 16.00
CA ALA A 2 41.25 -31.72 14.85
C ALA A 2 40.17 -30.79 15.39
N GLU A 3 40.35 -29.48 15.18
CA GLU A 3 39.27 -28.51 15.38
C GLU A 3 38.15 -28.87 14.40
N THR A 4 37.06 -29.39 14.94
CA THR A 4 35.81 -29.55 14.20
C THR A 4 35.25 -28.16 13.98
N THR A 5 35.68 -27.49 12.91
CA THR A 5 35.07 -26.23 12.48
C THR A 5 33.66 -26.56 12.03
N THR A 6 32.69 -26.41 12.93
CA THR A 6 31.28 -26.54 12.61
C THR A 6 30.93 -25.41 11.66
N LEU A 7 30.69 -25.75 10.39
CA LEU A 7 30.16 -24.81 9.41
C LEU A 7 28.84 -24.24 9.95
N PRO A 8 28.52 -22.96 9.69
CA PRO A 8 27.21 -22.42 9.97
C PRO A 8 26.14 -23.27 9.25
N PRO A 9 24.91 -23.41 9.80
CA PRO A 9 23.89 -24.32 9.28
C PRO A 9 23.60 -24.18 7.78
N GLU A 10 23.63 -22.96 7.25
CA GLU A 10 23.42 -22.65 5.83
C GLU A 10 24.54 -23.22 4.94
N ALA A 11 25.80 -23.06 5.35
CA ALA A 11 26.95 -23.59 4.61
C ALA A 11 26.98 -25.13 4.60
N TYR A 12 26.33 -25.78 5.58
CA TYR A 12 26.16 -27.23 5.58
C TYR A 12 25.08 -27.68 4.57
N ILE A 13 23.98 -26.94 4.43
CA ILE A 13 22.92 -27.22 3.45
C ILE A 13 23.47 -27.04 2.03
N ASP A 14 24.20 -25.95 1.76
CA ASP A 14 24.81 -25.69 0.46
C ASP A 14 25.79 -26.81 0.04
N ASP A 15 26.65 -27.30 0.96
CA ASP A 15 27.56 -28.42 0.71
C ASP A 15 26.81 -29.73 0.45
N LEU A 16 25.78 -30.03 1.24
CA LEU A 16 24.94 -31.22 1.03
C LEU A 16 24.22 -31.19 -0.32
N LEU A 17 23.60 -30.07 -0.67
CA LEU A 17 22.91 -29.91 -1.95
C LEU A 17 23.89 -29.99 -3.11
N THR A 18 25.06 -29.36 -3.01
CA THR A 18 26.10 -29.44 -4.06
C THR A 18 26.53 -30.89 -4.29
N ARG A 19 26.75 -31.67 -3.22
CA ARG A 19 27.11 -33.09 -3.33
C ARG A 19 25.97 -33.93 -3.91
N LEU A 20 24.75 -33.69 -3.45
CA LEU A 20 23.56 -34.39 -3.94
C LEU A 20 23.35 -34.11 -5.43
N LEU A 21 23.38 -32.84 -5.83
CA LEU A 21 23.23 -32.42 -7.23
C LEU A 21 24.37 -32.92 -8.13
N GLY A 22 25.57 -33.11 -7.57
CA GLY A 22 26.69 -33.73 -8.28
C GLY A 22 26.52 -35.24 -8.52
N GLN A 23 25.61 -35.91 -7.79
CA GLN A 23 25.36 -37.36 -7.91
C GLN A 23 24.11 -37.69 -8.71
N VAL A 24 23.17 -36.75 -8.86
CA VAL A 24 21.95 -36.96 -9.65
C VAL A 24 22.21 -36.79 -11.15
N HIS A 25 21.32 -37.37 -11.97
CA HIS A 25 21.35 -37.18 -13.41
C HIS A 25 21.21 -35.68 -13.77
N PRO A 26 21.95 -35.15 -14.76
CA PRO A 26 21.94 -33.71 -15.10
C PRO A 26 20.55 -33.12 -15.30
N ARG A 27 19.66 -33.83 -16.01
CA ARG A 27 18.26 -33.39 -16.16
C ARG A 27 17.51 -33.20 -14.84
N LEU A 28 17.76 -34.07 -13.85
CA LEU A 28 17.11 -33.96 -12.55
C LEU A 28 17.67 -32.78 -11.74
N ARG A 29 18.97 -32.49 -11.87
CA ARG A 29 19.58 -31.27 -11.32
C ARG A 29 18.93 -30.02 -11.91
N THR A 30 18.84 -29.93 -13.23
CA THR A 30 18.16 -28.84 -13.94
C THR A 30 16.71 -28.70 -13.46
N THR A 31 15.99 -29.81 -13.28
CA THR A 31 14.63 -29.80 -12.71
C THR A 31 14.61 -29.21 -11.30
N PHE A 32 15.53 -29.57 -10.41
CA PHE A 32 15.58 -28.98 -9.06
C PHE A 32 15.78 -27.46 -9.11
N PHE A 33 16.64 -26.96 -10.01
CA PHE A 33 16.82 -25.53 -10.22
C PHE A 33 15.53 -24.84 -10.66
N GLN A 34 14.80 -25.42 -11.62
CA GLN A 34 13.53 -24.85 -12.09
C GLN A 34 12.43 -24.92 -11.03
N LEU A 35 12.35 -26.00 -10.25
CA LEU A 35 11.32 -26.18 -9.22
C LEU A 35 11.58 -25.35 -7.96
N ALA A 36 12.80 -24.86 -7.75
CA ALA A 36 13.12 -23.94 -6.67
C ALA A 36 12.56 -22.53 -6.91
N VAL A 37 12.27 -22.16 -8.18
CA VAL A 37 11.76 -20.84 -8.55
C VAL A 37 10.37 -20.56 -7.97
N PRO A 38 9.31 -21.34 -8.31
CA PRO A 38 7.99 -21.10 -7.73
C PRO A 38 7.95 -21.51 -6.24
N PHE A 39 7.04 -20.90 -5.48
CA PHE A 39 6.84 -21.25 -4.06
C PHE A 39 6.27 -22.66 -3.87
N TRP A 40 5.53 -23.15 -4.86
CA TRP A 40 5.00 -24.51 -4.93
C TRP A 40 4.77 -24.88 -6.40
N PHE A 41 4.65 -26.17 -6.68
CA PHE A 41 4.45 -26.69 -8.02
C PHE A 41 3.47 -27.86 -8.03
N ASN A 42 2.80 -28.03 -9.16
CA ASN A 42 1.95 -29.17 -9.49
C ASN A 42 2.38 -29.75 -10.84
N GLN A 43 1.69 -30.78 -11.32
CA GLN A 43 2.02 -31.45 -12.58
C GLN A 43 1.99 -30.51 -13.79
N VAL A 44 1.06 -29.55 -13.82
CA VAL A 44 0.92 -28.61 -14.95
C VAL A 44 2.08 -27.63 -14.99
N LEU A 45 2.39 -27.01 -13.84
CA LEU A 45 3.53 -26.09 -13.75
C LEU A 45 4.86 -26.80 -14.04
N VAL A 46 5.04 -28.04 -13.59
CA VAL A 46 6.25 -28.84 -13.93
C VAL A 46 6.33 -29.08 -15.44
N ALA A 47 5.23 -29.42 -16.09
CA ALA A 47 5.18 -29.60 -17.55
C ALA A 47 5.57 -28.31 -18.29
N GLN A 48 5.10 -27.17 -17.81
CA GLN A 48 5.41 -25.85 -18.37
C GLN A 48 6.88 -25.45 -18.15
N LEU A 49 7.40 -25.59 -16.92
CA LEU A 49 8.79 -25.29 -16.60
C LEU A 49 9.77 -26.16 -17.40
N ALA A 50 9.50 -27.46 -17.50
CA ALA A 50 10.37 -28.40 -18.20
C ALA A 50 10.12 -28.47 -19.72
N GLY A 51 9.11 -27.76 -20.24
CA GLY A 51 8.72 -27.82 -21.65
C GLY A 51 8.37 -29.25 -22.12
N THR A 52 7.62 -30.01 -21.32
CA THR A 52 7.35 -31.44 -21.54
C THR A 52 5.86 -31.79 -21.42
N SER A 53 5.50 -33.06 -21.70
CA SER A 53 4.11 -33.53 -21.55
C SER A 53 3.73 -33.72 -20.08
N LEU A 54 2.43 -33.67 -19.77
CA LEU A 54 1.93 -33.95 -18.42
C LEU A 54 2.36 -35.34 -17.92
N GLU A 55 2.38 -36.36 -18.78
CA GLU A 55 2.82 -37.71 -18.42
C GLU A 55 4.28 -37.73 -17.95
N ASN A 56 5.18 -37.05 -18.68
CA ASN A 56 6.57 -36.93 -18.29
C ASN A 56 6.70 -36.11 -16.99
N ALA A 57 5.92 -35.05 -16.83
CA ALA A 57 5.90 -34.24 -15.62
C ALA A 57 5.45 -35.04 -14.38
N ALA A 58 4.50 -35.97 -14.51
CA ALA A 58 4.13 -36.87 -13.41
C ALA A 58 5.30 -37.75 -12.97
N GLY A 59 6.03 -38.35 -13.91
CA GLY A 59 7.22 -39.16 -13.58
C GLY A 59 8.34 -38.34 -12.95
N VAL A 60 8.47 -37.05 -13.33
CA VAL A 60 9.38 -36.11 -12.68
C VAL A 60 8.95 -35.82 -11.24
N ILE A 61 7.67 -35.53 -11.00
CA ILE A 61 7.13 -35.29 -9.66
C ILE A 61 7.37 -36.50 -8.76
N GLU A 62 7.04 -37.71 -9.22
CA GLU A 62 7.24 -38.94 -8.45
C GLU A 62 8.70 -39.08 -7.99
N ARG A 63 9.64 -38.77 -8.89
CA ARG A 63 11.06 -38.83 -8.59
C ARG A 63 11.51 -37.73 -7.63
N VAL A 64 11.07 -36.49 -7.85
CA VAL A 64 11.43 -35.33 -7.02
C VAL A 64 10.83 -35.44 -5.62
N ALA A 65 9.59 -35.92 -5.49
CA ALA A 65 8.91 -36.13 -4.22
C ALA A 65 9.55 -37.22 -3.34
N SER A 66 10.44 -38.06 -3.88
CA SER A 66 11.21 -39.03 -3.09
C SER A 66 12.32 -38.41 -2.24
N TYR A 67 12.66 -37.13 -2.48
CA TYR A 67 13.70 -36.41 -1.75
C TYR A 67 13.11 -35.73 -0.51
N SER A 68 13.80 -35.81 0.63
CA SER A 68 13.34 -35.25 1.91
C SER A 68 13.18 -33.73 1.93
N MET A 69 13.79 -33.03 0.98
CA MET A 69 13.63 -31.58 0.80
C MET A 69 12.31 -31.19 0.12
N VAL A 70 11.53 -32.16 -0.37
CA VAL A 70 10.26 -31.93 -1.07
C VAL A 70 9.11 -32.42 -0.20
N SER A 71 8.16 -31.51 0.05
CA SER A 71 7.01 -31.77 0.89
C SER A 71 5.71 -31.67 0.08
N ALA A 72 4.81 -32.61 0.29
CA ALA A 72 3.45 -32.52 -0.24
C ALA A 72 2.66 -31.45 0.53
N LEU A 73 1.96 -30.57 -0.18
CA LEU A 73 1.01 -29.64 0.41
C LEU A 73 -0.29 -30.36 0.77
N ALA A 74 -0.94 -29.94 1.87
CA ALA A 74 -2.28 -30.42 2.20
C ALA A 74 -3.23 -30.17 1.02
N GLU A 75 -4.08 -31.15 0.70
CA GLU A 75 -5.01 -31.09 -0.43
C GLU A 75 -5.76 -29.75 -0.46
N ARG A 76 -5.46 -28.93 -1.47
CA ARG A 76 -6.22 -27.72 -1.77
C ARG A 76 -7.49 -28.19 -2.48
N GLY A 77 -8.63 -28.06 -1.80
CA GLY A 77 -9.92 -28.67 -2.18
C GLY A 77 -10.13 -28.89 -3.68
N GLY A 78 -10.20 -30.16 -4.09
CA GLY A 78 -10.53 -30.58 -5.45
C GLY A 78 -9.44 -30.40 -6.52
N GLY A 79 -8.26 -29.85 -6.17
CA GLY A 79 -7.15 -29.64 -7.09
C GLY A 79 -6.16 -30.81 -7.16
N ALA A 80 -5.30 -30.80 -8.19
CA ALA A 80 -4.17 -31.71 -8.30
C ALA A 80 -3.20 -31.54 -7.11
N GLN A 81 -2.61 -32.64 -6.65
CA GLN A 81 -1.62 -32.63 -5.56
C GLN A 81 -0.49 -31.64 -5.87
N ALA A 82 -0.23 -30.74 -4.93
CA ALA A 82 0.84 -29.75 -5.01
C ALA A 82 1.99 -30.12 -4.07
N TYR A 83 3.19 -29.62 -4.40
CA TYR A 83 4.42 -29.89 -3.70
C TYR A 83 5.20 -28.58 -3.52
N LEU A 84 6.09 -28.53 -2.55
CA LEU A 84 7.04 -27.44 -2.35
C LEU A 84 8.42 -27.99 -2.01
N ILE A 85 9.45 -27.21 -2.30
CA ILE A 85 10.78 -27.42 -1.74
C ILE A 85 10.85 -26.65 -0.42
N ASN A 86 11.35 -27.30 0.63
CA ASN A 86 11.55 -26.70 1.95
C ASN A 86 12.36 -25.39 1.85
N SER A 87 12.07 -24.41 2.70
CA SER A 87 12.55 -23.02 2.51
C SER A 87 14.08 -22.90 2.45
N ALA A 88 14.81 -23.60 3.31
CA ALA A 88 16.28 -23.52 3.37
C ALA A 88 16.93 -24.15 2.13
N GLU A 89 16.41 -25.29 1.66
CA GLU A 89 16.87 -25.94 0.44
C GLU A 89 16.47 -25.15 -0.81
N ARG A 90 15.29 -24.52 -0.81
CA ARG A 90 14.85 -23.63 -1.90
C ARG A 90 15.82 -22.47 -2.07
N ASP A 91 16.15 -21.75 -1.00
CA ASP A 91 17.09 -20.62 -1.03
C ASP A 91 18.46 -21.04 -1.59
N SER A 92 18.99 -22.13 -1.05
CA SER A 92 20.27 -22.71 -1.49
C SER A 92 20.24 -23.11 -2.98
N LEU A 93 19.16 -23.78 -3.42
CA LEU A 93 18.98 -24.18 -4.83
C LEU A 93 18.86 -22.98 -5.77
N GLN A 94 18.18 -21.90 -5.37
CA GLN A 94 18.10 -20.70 -6.19
C GLN A 94 19.46 -20.03 -6.34
N ARG A 95 20.25 -19.90 -5.26
CA ARG A 95 21.62 -19.37 -5.34
C ARG A 95 22.50 -20.20 -6.28
N LEU A 96 22.44 -21.53 -6.18
CA LEU A 96 23.16 -22.43 -7.07
C LEU A 96 22.69 -22.29 -8.53
N ALA A 97 21.37 -22.23 -8.75
CA ALA A 97 20.80 -22.04 -10.08
C ALA A 97 21.27 -20.73 -10.73
N ILE A 98 21.31 -19.64 -9.99
CA ILE A 98 21.81 -18.34 -10.48
C ILE A 98 23.30 -18.41 -10.80
N ALA A 99 24.09 -19.06 -9.95
CA ALA A 99 25.55 -19.17 -10.13
C ALA A 99 25.92 -20.05 -11.34
N GLU A 100 25.15 -21.08 -11.63
CA GLU A 100 25.48 -22.08 -12.64
C GLU A 100 24.73 -21.91 -13.96
N GLU A 101 23.43 -21.59 -13.89
CA GLU A 101 22.51 -21.54 -15.03
C GLU A 101 21.58 -20.32 -14.96
N PRO A 102 22.12 -19.07 -14.96
CA PRO A 102 21.32 -17.85 -14.77
C PRO A 102 20.24 -17.66 -15.85
N ASP A 103 20.51 -18.06 -17.09
CA ASP A 103 19.52 -17.97 -18.18
C ASP A 103 18.35 -18.95 -17.98
N LEU A 104 18.64 -20.16 -17.49
CA LEU A 104 17.60 -21.13 -17.13
C LEU A 104 16.75 -20.61 -15.98
N TYR A 105 17.39 -20.00 -14.97
CA TYR A 105 16.69 -19.41 -13.83
C TYR A 105 15.72 -18.31 -14.30
N ARG A 106 16.17 -17.38 -15.17
CA ARG A 106 15.28 -16.36 -15.77
C ARG A 106 14.16 -16.98 -16.60
N ALA A 107 14.46 -18.00 -17.42
CA ALA A 107 13.45 -18.71 -18.21
C ALA A 107 12.39 -19.41 -17.34
N ALA A 108 12.79 -19.97 -16.18
CA ALA A 108 11.88 -20.57 -15.23
C ALA A 108 10.94 -19.53 -14.58
N HIS A 109 11.44 -18.31 -14.28
CA HIS A 109 10.57 -17.22 -13.82
C HIS A 109 9.56 -16.80 -14.89
N LEU A 110 9.96 -16.71 -16.17
CA LEU A 110 9.04 -16.43 -17.28
C LEU A 110 7.97 -17.51 -17.41
N ALA A 111 8.38 -18.78 -17.46
CA ALA A 111 7.44 -19.90 -17.57
C ALA A 111 6.48 -19.98 -16.36
N ALA A 112 6.96 -19.67 -15.15
CA ALA A 112 6.11 -19.58 -13.96
C ALA A 112 5.14 -18.39 -14.03
N LEU A 113 5.58 -17.22 -14.52
CA LEU A 113 4.72 -16.06 -14.71
C LEU A 113 3.59 -16.38 -15.71
N ASP A 114 3.93 -16.98 -16.85
CA ASP A 114 2.96 -17.42 -17.86
C ASP A 114 1.94 -18.41 -17.27
N TYR A 115 2.39 -19.31 -16.41
CA TYR A 115 1.52 -20.27 -15.71
C TYR A 115 0.48 -19.55 -14.85
N TRP A 116 0.91 -18.66 -13.96
CA TRP A 116 -0.02 -17.94 -13.08
C TRP A 116 -0.99 -17.04 -13.85
N GLN A 117 -0.58 -16.52 -15.00
CA GLN A 117 -1.47 -15.73 -15.86
C GLN A 117 -2.52 -16.61 -16.58
N ALA A 118 -2.15 -17.83 -16.97
CA ALA A 118 -3.04 -18.77 -17.65
C ALA A 118 -3.98 -19.53 -16.70
N GLU A 119 -3.49 -19.88 -15.50
CA GLU A 119 -4.22 -20.61 -14.47
C GLU A 119 -4.28 -19.80 -13.17
N PRO A 120 -5.16 -18.79 -13.10
CA PRO A 120 -5.21 -17.92 -11.93
C PRO A 120 -5.68 -18.66 -10.68
N GLU A 121 -5.00 -18.40 -9.57
CA GLU A 121 -5.39 -18.92 -8.26
C GLU A 121 -6.76 -18.40 -7.84
N GLN A 122 -7.58 -19.27 -7.22
CA GLN A 122 -8.87 -18.84 -6.64
C GLN A 122 -8.68 -17.79 -5.55
N ASN A 123 -7.58 -17.88 -4.81
CA ASN A 123 -7.20 -16.86 -3.85
C ASN A 123 -6.49 -15.71 -4.58
N GLY A 124 -7.20 -14.59 -4.76
CA GLY A 124 -6.69 -13.42 -5.47
C GLY A 124 -5.41 -12.82 -4.85
N PHE A 125 -5.23 -12.91 -3.53
CA PHE A 125 -3.99 -12.48 -2.88
C PHE A 125 -2.80 -13.38 -3.26
N VAL A 126 -3.01 -14.70 -3.27
CA VAL A 126 -1.96 -15.64 -3.70
C VAL A 126 -1.62 -15.39 -5.17
N GLN A 127 -2.63 -15.20 -6.03
CA GLN A 127 -2.43 -14.88 -7.44
C GLN A 127 -1.55 -13.63 -7.63
N GLU A 128 -1.90 -12.53 -6.96
CA GLU A 128 -1.20 -11.26 -7.10
C GLU A 128 0.23 -11.36 -6.57
N ARG A 129 0.43 -12.06 -5.43
CA ARG A 129 1.75 -12.29 -4.85
C ARG A 129 2.66 -13.12 -5.77
N MET A 130 2.14 -14.20 -6.36
CA MET A 130 2.91 -15.04 -7.28
C MET A 130 3.27 -14.28 -8.57
N THR A 131 2.30 -13.57 -9.13
CA THR A 131 2.50 -12.75 -10.34
C THR A 131 3.54 -11.67 -10.09
N MET A 132 3.44 -10.94 -8.98
CA MET A 132 4.39 -9.89 -8.58
C MET A 132 5.80 -10.46 -8.40
N TYR A 133 5.93 -11.58 -7.66
CA TYR A 133 7.24 -12.21 -7.41
C TYR A 133 7.94 -12.55 -8.72
N HIS A 134 7.28 -13.24 -9.65
CA HIS A 134 7.91 -13.62 -10.92
C HIS A 134 8.13 -12.43 -11.85
N ALA A 135 7.22 -11.45 -11.87
CA ALA A 135 7.38 -10.22 -12.65
C ALA A 135 8.68 -9.48 -12.29
N LEU A 136 9.07 -9.40 -11.01
CA LEU A 136 10.33 -8.75 -10.60
C LEU A 136 11.58 -9.28 -11.33
N PHE A 137 11.57 -10.56 -11.75
CA PHE A 137 12.69 -11.19 -12.46
C PHE A 137 12.59 -11.11 -13.99
N VAL A 138 11.37 -11.01 -14.52
CA VAL A 138 11.08 -11.00 -15.97
C VAL A 138 11.04 -9.58 -16.52
N ASP A 139 10.27 -8.72 -15.86
CA ASP A 139 10.14 -7.29 -16.12
C ASP A 139 10.15 -6.56 -14.77
N SER A 140 11.35 -6.19 -14.35
CA SER A 140 11.59 -5.65 -13.00
C SER A 140 10.77 -4.40 -12.69
N GLN A 141 10.52 -3.54 -13.69
CA GLN A 141 9.69 -2.35 -13.50
C GLN A 141 8.22 -2.73 -13.35
N ALA A 142 7.70 -3.61 -14.20
CA ALA A 142 6.34 -4.11 -14.06
C ALA A 142 6.13 -4.79 -12.70
N GLY A 143 7.10 -5.58 -12.23
CA GLY A 143 7.07 -6.20 -10.90
C GLY A 143 7.02 -5.17 -9.77
N LEU A 144 7.79 -4.09 -9.86
CA LEU A 144 7.79 -3.00 -8.87
C LEU A 144 6.48 -2.20 -8.86
N ASP A 145 5.90 -1.96 -10.03
CA ASP A 145 4.59 -1.32 -10.17
C ASP A 145 3.48 -2.19 -9.59
N LEU A 146 3.51 -3.51 -9.85
CA LEU A 146 2.60 -4.48 -9.24
C LEU A 146 2.73 -4.49 -7.72
N LEU A 147 3.95 -4.54 -7.19
CA LEU A 147 4.21 -4.47 -5.75
C LEU A 147 3.61 -3.20 -5.15
N THR A 148 3.90 -2.04 -5.72
CA THR A 148 3.47 -0.76 -5.15
C THR A 148 1.94 -0.61 -5.22
N ARG A 149 1.32 -0.96 -6.36
CA ARG A 149 -0.14 -0.93 -6.52
C ARG A 149 -0.84 -1.88 -5.54
N ALA A 150 -0.39 -3.14 -5.48
CA ALA A 150 -0.97 -4.14 -4.61
C ALA A 150 -0.83 -3.75 -3.14
N TYR A 151 0.38 -3.37 -2.71
CA TYR A 151 0.65 -2.91 -1.34
C TYR A 151 -0.28 -1.77 -0.93
N THR A 152 -0.37 -0.73 -1.78
CA THR A 152 -1.22 0.43 -1.53
C THR A 152 -2.69 0.03 -1.39
N GLY A 153 -3.17 -0.85 -2.28
CA GLY A 153 -4.52 -1.40 -2.21
C GLY A 153 -4.80 -2.13 -0.90
N TYR A 154 -3.90 -3.00 -0.44
CA TYR A 154 -4.08 -3.74 0.82
C TYR A 154 -4.00 -2.84 2.07
N ILE A 155 -3.11 -1.84 2.09
CA ILE A 155 -3.05 -0.86 3.18
C ILE A 155 -4.35 -0.05 3.24
N ASP A 156 -4.82 0.43 2.09
CA ASP A 156 -6.08 1.15 2.02
C ASP A 156 -7.24 0.25 2.47
N ASP A 157 -7.24 -1.03 2.11
CA ASP A 157 -8.28 -1.96 2.52
C ASP A 157 -8.17 -2.44 3.98
N GLY A 158 -7.21 -1.91 4.77
CA GLY A 158 -6.98 -2.32 6.16
C GLY A 158 -6.43 -3.75 6.30
N GLN A 159 -6.00 -4.36 5.20
CA GLN A 159 -5.51 -5.73 5.11
C GLN A 159 -3.99 -5.78 5.36
N LEU A 160 -3.58 -5.27 6.51
CA LEU A 160 -2.16 -5.10 6.87
C LEU A 160 -1.36 -6.41 6.76
N ALA A 161 -1.94 -7.55 7.16
CA ALA A 161 -1.27 -8.85 7.07
C ALA A 161 -0.94 -9.27 5.62
N PHE A 162 -1.75 -8.86 4.63
CA PHE A 162 -1.47 -9.11 3.21
C PHE A 162 -0.42 -8.14 2.68
N ALA A 163 -0.49 -6.86 3.08
CA ALA A 163 0.53 -5.88 2.75
C ALA A 163 1.92 -6.31 3.25
N GLU A 164 2.01 -6.77 4.50
CA GLU A 164 3.25 -7.28 5.11
C GLU A 164 3.82 -8.49 4.34
N GLN A 165 2.96 -9.41 3.92
CA GLN A 165 3.38 -10.58 3.13
C GLN A 165 3.88 -10.21 1.72
N LEU A 166 3.36 -9.16 1.10
CA LEU A 166 3.90 -8.64 -0.17
C LEU A 166 5.30 -8.07 0.01
N VAL A 167 5.49 -7.24 1.05
CA VAL A 167 6.81 -6.65 1.37
C VAL A 167 7.83 -7.75 1.65
N ALA A 168 7.45 -8.75 2.46
CA ALA A 168 8.31 -9.91 2.73
C ALA A 168 8.65 -10.71 1.47
N THR A 169 7.72 -10.80 0.51
CA THR A 169 7.96 -11.48 -0.78
C THR A 169 8.95 -10.69 -1.65
N ALA A 170 8.87 -9.36 -1.65
CA ALA A 170 9.82 -8.51 -2.37
C ALA A 170 11.22 -8.54 -1.71
N GLU A 171 11.28 -8.56 -0.37
CA GLU A 171 12.53 -8.73 0.38
C GLU A 171 13.16 -10.12 0.13
N ASP A 172 12.36 -11.19 0.01
CA ASP A 172 12.84 -12.53 -0.41
C ASP A 172 13.42 -12.50 -1.83
N ALA A 173 12.83 -11.74 -2.75
CA ALA A 173 13.31 -11.64 -4.12
C ALA A 173 14.64 -10.83 -4.24
N PHE A 174 14.82 -9.82 -3.40
CA PHE A 174 15.94 -8.88 -3.44
C PHE A 174 17.34 -9.53 -3.54
N PRO A 175 17.74 -10.49 -2.67
CA PRO A 175 19.06 -11.10 -2.74
C PRO A 175 19.32 -11.81 -4.07
N TYR A 176 18.31 -12.46 -4.67
CA TYR A 176 18.43 -13.16 -5.95
C TYR A 176 18.55 -12.19 -7.12
N LEU A 177 17.78 -11.10 -7.13
CA LEU A 177 17.89 -10.04 -8.12
C LEU A 177 19.30 -9.42 -8.12
N ARG A 178 19.86 -9.22 -6.92
CA ARG A 178 21.25 -8.76 -6.75
C ARG A 178 22.26 -9.77 -7.29
N LEU A 179 22.10 -11.07 -6.98
CA LEU A 179 22.99 -12.13 -7.49
C LEU A 179 22.92 -12.26 -9.02
N LEU A 180 21.75 -12.05 -9.61
CA LEU A 180 21.54 -12.02 -11.06
C LEU A 180 22.17 -10.81 -11.76
N GLY A 181 22.74 -9.87 -11.01
CA GLY A 181 23.35 -8.65 -11.54
C GLY A 181 22.33 -7.68 -12.11
N GLN A 182 21.15 -7.56 -11.47
CA GLN A 182 20.19 -6.52 -11.82
C GLN A 182 20.78 -5.11 -11.67
N ASP A 183 20.20 -4.16 -12.40
CA ASP A 183 20.63 -2.77 -12.39
C ASP A 183 20.72 -2.18 -10.97
N ALA A 184 21.82 -1.49 -10.69
CA ALA A 184 22.12 -1.01 -9.35
C ALA A 184 21.17 0.10 -8.88
N ASP A 185 20.68 0.93 -9.80
CA ASP A 185 19.74 1.99 -9.47
C ASP A 185 18.34 1.40 -9.21
N PHE A 186 17.92 0.42 -10.02
CA PHE A 186 16.71 -0.37 -9.74
C PHE A 186 16.79 -1.06 -8.36
N LEU A 187 17.91 -1.71 -8.03
CA LEU A 187 18.06 -2.37 -6.73
C LEU A 187 18.01 -1.36 -5.57
N ARG A 188 18.60 -0.17 -5.73
CA ARG A 188 18.50 0.90 -4.73
C ARG A 188 17.06 1.38 -4.56
N GLU A 189 16.33 1.55 -5.65
CA GLU A 189 14.90 1.92 -5.62
C GLU A 189 14.05 0.84 -4.96
N LEU A 190 14.19 -0.42 -5.37
CA LEU A 190 13.45 -1.54 -4.80
C LEU A 190 13.69 -1.64 -3.29
N LYS A 191 14.94 -1.54 -2.85
CA LYS A 191 15.26 -1.58 -1.41
C LYS A 191 14.66 -0.40 -0.67
N GLY A 192 14.82 0.82 -1.21
CA GLY A 192 14.22 2.01 -0.62
C GLY A 192 12.70 1.91 -0.49
N ARG A 193 12.01 1.37 -1.49
CA ARG A 193 10.56 1.13 -1.43
C ARG A 193 10.19 0.08 -0.40
N ILE A 194 10.91 -1.03 -0.33
CA ILE A 194 10.69 -2.07 0.70
C ILE A 194 10.82 -1.47 2.10
N ASP A 195 11.87 -0.69 2.36
CA ASP A 195 12.10 -0.10 3.68
C ASP A 195 11.03 0.95 4.03
N LEU A 196 10.60 1.77 3.08
CA LEU A 196 9.48 2.70 3.26
C LEU A 196 8.15 1.97 3.51
N MET A 197 7.90 0.84 2.86
CA MET A 197 6.73 0.01 3.10
C MET A 197 6.78 -0.66 4.48
N TYR A 198 7.95 -1.08 4.97
CA TYR A 198 8.12 -1.53 6.35
C TYR A 198 7.82 -0.41 7.35
N ALA A 199 8.37 0.80 7.13
CA ALA A 199 8.06 1.96 7.95
C ALA A 199 6.56 2.28 7.93
N ARG A 200 5.89 2.16 6.77
CA ARG A 200 4.46 2.36 6.68
C ARG A 200 3.66 1.30 7.44
N ASN A 201 4.06 0.03 7.39
CA ASN A 201 3.42 -1.03 8.18
C ASN A 201 3.53 -0.74 9.69
N ALA A 202 4.70 -0.27 10.14
CA ALA A 202 4.90 0.15 11.54
C ALA A 202 4.05 1.38 11.91
N VAL A 203 3.80 2.32 10.98
CA VAL A 203 2.84 3.42 11.17
C VAL A 203 1.42 2.87 11.41
N GLU A 204 0.96 1.89 10.63
CA GLU A 204 -0.37 1.28 10.80
C GLU A 204 -0.52 0.58 12.16
N ARG A 205 0.56 -0.04 12.67
CA ARG A 205 0.62 -0.63 14.01
C ARG A 205 0.84 0.38 15.13
N ARG A 206 1.12 1.65 14.78
CA ARG A 206 1.46 2.74 15.71
C ARG A 206 2.76 2.50 16.49
N GLU A 207 3.72 1.82 15.87
CA GLU A 207 5.04 1.49 16.41
C GLU A 207 6.03 2.64 16.14
N TRP A 208 5.77 3.81 16.71
CA TRP A 208 6.44 5.07 16.32
C TRP A 208 7.97 5.07 16.44
N ASP A 209 8.55 4.36 17.43
CA ASP A 209 10.01 4.26 17.56
C ASP A 209 10.64 3.45 16.43
N GLU A 210 9.96 2.38 16.02
CA GLU A 210 10.40 1.55 14.89
C GLU A 210 10.36 2.36 13.60
N VAL A 211 9.26 3.10 13.36
CA VAL A 211 9.14 3.99 12.21
C VAL A 211 10.29 4.99 12.18
N LEU A 212 10.54 5.72 13.27
CA LEU A 212 11.62 6.71 13.33
C LEU A 212 13.01 6.07 13.15
N GLY A 213 13.22 4.88 13.73
CA GLY A 213 14.44 4.10 13.53
C GLY A 213 14.70 3.77 12.06
N ILE A 214 13.68 3.27 11.36
CA ILE A 214 13.77 2.94 9.93
C ILE A 214 14.00 4.21 9.10
N LEU A 215 13.17 5.25 9.28
CA LEU A 215 13.23 6.47 8.47
C LEU A 215 14.59 7.19 8.59
N ASN A 216 15.17 7.22 9.79
CA ASN A 216 16.48 7.84 10.00
C ASN A 216 17.63 7.00 9.42
N ALA A 217 17.46 5.67 9.36
CA ALA A 217 18.48 4.78 8.80
C ALA A 217 18.52 4.88 7.26
N ILE A 218 17.37 5.05 6.60
CA ILE A 218 17.30 5.01 5.13
C ILE A 218 17.50 6.36 4.44
N GLU A 219 17.24 7.48 5.11
CA GLU A 219 17.29 8.83 4.50
C GLU A 219 18.59 9.14 3.74
N PRO A 220 19.80 8.80 4.22
CA PRO A 220 21.05 9.16 3.54
C PRO A 220 21.21 8.53 2.16
N ASP A 221 20.65 7.33 1.96
CA ASP A 221 20.87 6.49 0.78
C ASP A 221 19.63 6.39 -0.12
N LEU A 222 18.55 7.09 0.24
CA LEU A 222 17.27 6.99 -0.45
C LEU A 222 17.28 7.74 -1.79
N PRO A 223 16.83 7.11 -2.89
CA PRO A 223 16.64 7.78 -4.18
C PRO A 223 15.76 9.03 -4.06
N ALA A 224 16.06 10.05 -4.88
CA ALA A 224 15.41 11.36 -4.81
C ALA A 224 13.89 11.26 -5.04
N GLU A 225 13.47 10.34 -5.90
CA GLU A 225 12.09 10.05 -6.28
C GLU A 225 11.27 9.52 -5.09
N LEU A 226 11.93 8.93 -4.08
CA LEU A 226 11.29 8.37 -2.90
C LEU A 226 11.28 9.32 -1.70
N LEU A 227 11.99 10.46 -1.77
CA LEU A 227 12.03 11.44 -0.68
C LEU A 227 10.64 12.02 -0.38
N GLY A 228 9.77 12.13 -1.39
CA GLY A 228 8.37 12.51 -1.20
C GLY A 228 7.60 11.54 -0.30
N TYR A 229 7.80 10.23 -0.49
CA TYR A 229 7.19 9.21 0.36
C TYR A 229 7.77 9.26 1.78
N LEU A 230 9.09 9.39 1.92
CA LEU A 230 9.73 9.57 3.23
C LEU A 230 9.15 10.77 4.00
N ALA A 231 9.00 11.92 3.36
CA ALA A 231 8.38 13.10 3.96
C ALA A 231 6.91 12.85 4.35
N SER A 232 6.14 12.16 3.50
CA SER A 232 4.76 11.78 3.80
C SER A 232 4.66 10.89 5.05
N LEU A 233 5.56 9.91 5.20
CA LEU A 233 5.63 9.07 6.41
C LEU A 233 6.01 9.87 7.66
N ARG A 234 6.96 10.81 7.56
CA ARG A 234 7.28 11.74 8.66
C ARG A 234 6.06 12.59 9.06
N GLY A 235 5.27 13.03 8.08
CA GLY A 235 4.00 13.72 8.31
C GLY A 235 3.01 12.87 9.11
N LEU A 236 2.86 11.60 8.77
CA LEU A 236 1.98 10.67 9.48
C LEU A 236 2.45 10.42 10.91
N VAL A 237 3.76 10.25 11.13
CA VAL A 237 4.33 10.13 12.48
C VAL A 237 4.06 11.40 13.29
N ALA A 238 4.28 12.59 12.72
CA ALA A 238 4.02 13.86 13.41
C ALA A 238 2.54 14.04 13.78
N ALA A 239 1.62 13.59 12.92
CA ALA A 239 0.18 13.62 13.15
C ALA A 239 -0.33 12.51 14.10
N GLY A 240 0.41 11.41 14.23
CA GLY A 240 0.00 10.22 14.98
C GLY A 240 0.63 10.06 16.37
N ASP A 241 1.91 10.43 16.52
CA ASP A 241 2.66 10.24 17.77
C ASP A 241 2.18 11.21 18.86
N ARG A 242 1.68 10.64 19.96
CA ARG A 242 1.13 11.37 21.12
C ARG A 242 1.97 11.23 22.38
N ARG A 243 3.16 10.62 22.30
CA ARG A 243 3.97 10.33 23.50
C ARG A 243 4.56 11.57 24.14
N GLU A 244 4.93 12.56 23.32
CA GLU A 244 5.48 13.84 23.76
C GLU A 244 4.41 14.93 23.97
N GLY A 245 3.12 14.57 23.91
CA GLY A 245 2.01 15.50 24.09
C GLY A 245 0.96 15.41 22.98
N PRO A 246 0.20 16.50 22.70
CA PRO A 246 -0.77 16.49 21.61
C PRO A 246 -0.07 16.28 20.26
N PRO A 247 -0.75 15.71 19.26
CA PRO A 247 -0.19 15.54 17.92
C PRO A 247 0.38 16.84 17.36
N ARG A 248 1.50 16.74 16.66
CA ARG A 248 2.24 17.87 16.07
C ARG A 248 1.70 18.21 14.69
N PHE A 249 0.41 18.54 14.59
CA PHE A 249 -0.25 18.78 13.29
C PHE A 249 0.39 19.90 12.46
N GLY A 250 0.95 20.94 13.09
CA GLY A 250 1.70 21.97 12.37
C GLY A 250 2.94 21.40 11.65
N GLN A 251 3.72 20.57 12.34
CA GLN A 251 4.87 19.88 11.75
C GLN A 251 4.44 18.86 10.69
N ALA A 252 3.31 18.17 10.91
CA ALA A 252 2.75 17.25 9.92
C ALA A 252 2.40 17.97 8.62
N VAL A 253 1.77 19.15 8.70
CA VAL A 253 1.46 20.00 7.53
C VAL A 253 2.74 20.36 6.76
N ASP A 254 3.81 20.75 7.46
CA ASP A 254 5.08 21.10 6.81
C ASP A 254 5.67 19.88 6.06
N TYR A 255 5.66 18.70 6.69
CA TYR A 255 6.13 17.47 6.05
C TYR A 255 5.29 17.05 4.84
N PHE A 256 3.96 17.15 4.91
CA PHE A 256 3.11 16.79 3.77
C PHE A 256 3.26 17.77 2.60
N ARG A 257 3.54 19.05 2.87
CA ARG A 257 3.85 20.02 1.82
C ARG A 257 5.19 19.73 1.17
N ASP A 258 6.23 19.48 1.97
CA ASP A 258 7.55 19.05 1.48
C ASP A 258 7.44 17.75 0.66
N ALA A 259 6.59 16.81 1.08
CA ALA A 259 6.29 15.59 0.34
C ALA A 259 5.70 15.88 -1.06
N ILE A 260 4.69 16.74 -1.14
CA ILE A 260 4.06 17.13 -2.41
C ILE A 260 5.07 17.86 -3.31
N ASP A 261 5.82 18.82 -2.76
CA ASP A 261 6.80 19.60 -3.52
C ASP A 261 7.88 18.68 -4.12
N ARG A 262 8.33 17.66 -3.37
CA ARG A 262 9.30 16.67 -3.85
C ARG A 262 8.74 15.74 -4.93
N ILE A 263 7.49 15.28 -4.77
CA ILE A 263 6.81 14.47 -5.80
C ILE A 263 6.71 15.28 -7.10
N GLU A 264 6.36 16.56 -7.02
CA GLU A 264 6.29 17.45 -8.19
C GLU A 264 7.66 17.75 -8.80
N GLN A 265 8.71 17.83 -7.99
CA GLN A 265 10.07 18.09 -8.44
C GLN A 265 10.68 16.88 -9.18
N TYR A 266 10.34 15.67 -8.76
CA TYR A 266 10.89 14.42 -9.31
C TYR A 266 9.78 13.50 -9.84
N PRO A 267 9.08 13.91 -10.92
CA PRO A 267 7.99 13.10 -11.45
C PRO A 267 8.53 11.86 -12.16
N THR A 268 8.06 10.70 -11.75
CA THR A 268 8.23 9.41 -12.42
C THR A 268 7.21 9.21 -13.54
N GLY A 269 6.10 9.97 -13.52
CA GLY A 269 5.03 9.89 -14.53
C GLY A 269 4.14 8.67 -14.39
N THR A 270 4.28 7.91 -13.30
CA THR A 270 3.52 6.68 -13.06
C THR A 270 2.15 6.97 -12.44
N GLN A 271 1.17 6.10 -12.70
CA GLN A 271 -0.14 6.17 -12.03
C GLN A 271 0.02 6.11 -10.50
N THR A 272 0.94 5.26 -10.05
CA THR A 272 1.30 5.07 -8.64
C THR A 272 1.72 6.36 -7.95
N GLU A 273 2.51 7.20 -8.62
CA GLU A 273 2.93 8.49 -8.09
C GLU A 273 1.75 9.45 -7.90
N GLN A 274 0.83 9.50 -8.88
CA GLN A 274 -0.35 10.36 -8.77
C GLN A 274 -1.28 9.90 -7.64
N VAL A 275 -1.37 8.60 -7.41
CA VAL A 275 -2.09 8.02 -6.26
C VAL A 275 -1.40 8.41 -4.95
N LEU A 276 -0.08 8.28 -4.83
CA LEU A 276 0.68 8.71 -3.65
C LEU A 276 0.49 10.22 -3.37
N LYS A 277 0.53 11.04 -4.41
CA LYS A 277 0.26 12.49 -4.31
C LYS A 277 -1.16 12.74 -3.79
N GLY A 278 -2.15 12.04 -4.33
CA GLY A 278 -3.54 12.09 -3.87
C GLY A 278 -3.68 11.68 -2.39
N GLN A 279 -3.05 10.59 -1.96
CA GLN A 279 -3.04 10.16 -0.56
C GLN A 279 -2.34 11.16 0.35
N THR A 280 -1.27 11.80 -0.12
CA THR A 280 -0.55 12.83 0.63
C THR A 280 -1.40 14.09 0.79
N TYR A 281 -2.15 14.51 -0.24
CA TYR A 281 -3.15 15.57 -0.11
C TYR A 281 -4.27 15.22 0.86
N LEU A 282 -4.72 13.95 0.89
CA LEU A 282 -5.73 13.50 1.84
C LEU A 282 -5.22 13.66 3.28
N ALA A 283 -4.00 13.20 3.56
CA ALA A 283 -3.37 13.31 4.86
C ALA A 283 -3.07 14.78 5.25
N LEU A 284 -2.67 15.62 4.28
CA LEU A 284 -2.53 17.07 4.47
C LEU A 284 -3.86 17.71 4.85
N GLY A 285 -4.95 17.32 4.20
CA GLY A 285 -6.30 17.78 4.51
C GLY A 285 -6.70 17.42 5.94
N ASP A 286 -6.50 16.16 6.32
CA ASP A 286 -6.77 15.66 7.67
C ASP A 286 -5.94 16.43 8.73
N ALA A 287 -4.66 16.73 8.45
CA ALA A 287 -3.81 17.50 9.34
C ALA A 287 -4.30 18.95 9.51
N TYR A 288 -4.74 19.62 8.44
CA TYR A 288 -5.30 20.97 8.52
C TYR A 288 -6.60 21.01 9.33
N VAL A 289 -7.50 20.06 9.08
CA VAL A 289 -8.78 19.97 9.80
C VAL A 289 -8.55 19.68 11.28
N ALA A 290 -7.69 18.72 11.61
CA ALA A 290 -7.37 18.40 12.99
C ALA A 290 -6.67 19.56 13.72
N LEU A 291 -5.80 20.31 13.04
CA LEU A 291 -5.20 21.52 13.60
C LEU A 291 -6.26 22.62 13.83
N ALA A 292 -7.21 22.79 12.91
CA ALA A 292 -8.30 23.74 13.04
C ALA A 292 -9.18 23.40 14.27
N GLU A 293 -9.53 22.12 14.43
CA GLU A 293 -10.30 21.62 15.57
C GLU A 293 -9.55 21.80 16.90
N LEU A 294 -8.25 21.51 16.91
CA LEU A 294 -7.40 21.70 18.08
C LEU A 294 -7.33 23.18 18.51
N VAL A 295 -7.14 24.10 17.55
CA VAL A 295 -7.05 25.54 17.81
C VAL A 295 -8.41 26.12 18.21
N ARG A 296 -9.50 25.67 17.58
CA ARG A 296 -10.87 26.08 17.92
C ARG A 296 -11.26 25.66 19.33
N GLY A 297 -10.73 24.53 19.81
CA GLY A 297 -11.13 23.91 21.08
C GLY A 297 -12.51 23.27 20.98
N TYR A 298 -12.78 22.26 21.84
CA TYR A 298 -14.11 21.64 21.87
C TYR A 298 -15.14 22.65 22.39
N GLN A 299 -16.06 23.05 21.52
CA GLN A 299 -17.24 23.82 21.88
C GLN A 299 -18.46 22.98 21.52
N ALA A 300 -19.33 22.75 22.51
CA ALA A 300 -20.59 22.05 22.28
C ALA A 300 -21.35 22.77 21.14
N PRO A 301 -22.00 22.02 20.23
CA PRO A 301 -22.82 22.65 19.19
C PRO A 301 -23.78 23.63 19.87
N PRO A 302 -23.90 24.87 19.36
CA PRO A 302 -24.75 25.87 19.99
C PRO A 302 -26.17 25.34 20.07
N ASP A 303 -26.76 25.35 21.27
CA ASP A 303 -28.17 24.97 21.45
C ASP A 303 -29.03 25.83 20.52
N TYR A 304 -29.78 25.17 19.65
CA TYR A 304 -30.62 25.81 18.66
C TYR A 304 -31.91 26.32 19.32
N GLU A 305 -31.80 27.37 20.14
CA GLU A 305 -32.98 28.06 20.65
C GLU A 305 -33.72 28.76 19.48
N THR A 306 -35.02 28.53 19.40
CA THR A 306 -35.89 29.11 18.37
C THR A 306 -36.51 30.42 18.89
N GLY A 307 -36.10 31.55 18.31
CA GLY A 307 -36.63 32.87 18.69
C GLY A 307 -36.18 34.02 17.79
N LEU A 308 -36.99 35.10 17.74
CA LEU A 308 -36.70 36.32 16.96
C LEU A 308 -35.39 36.99 17.41
N PHE A 309 -35.12 36.97 18.72
CA PHE A 309 -33.91 37.55 19.29
C PHE A 309 -32.65 36.82 18.81
N GLU A 310 -32.70 35.48 18.71
CA GLU A 310 -31.60 34.68 18.17
C GLU A 310 -31.38 34.86 16.68
N TYR A 311 -32.46 35.06 15.92
CA TYR A 311 -32.32 35.43 14.52
C TYR A 311 -31.57 36.77 14.36
N ILE A 312 -31.91 37.78 15.17
CA ILE A 312 -31.21 39.08 15.17
C ILE A 312 -29.75 38.92 15.61
N ARG A 313 -29.48 38.12 16.64
CA ARG A 313 -28.12 37.83 17.12
C ARG A 313 -27.27 37.18 16.03
N ARG A 314 -27.82 36.19 15.31
CA ARG A 314 -27.15 35.54 14.16
C ARG A 314 -26.92 36.51 13.01
N LEU A 315 -27.88 37.37 12.70
CA LEU A 315 -27.74 38.39 11.67
C LEU A 315 -26.65 39.41 12.03
N TYR A 316 -26.55 39.78 13.31
CA TYR A 316 -25.48 40.63 13.82
C TYR A 316 -24.11 39.97 13.64
N TYR A 317 -23.95 38.71 14.06
CA TYR A 317 -22.69 37.97 13.87
C TYR A 317 -22.32 37.78 12.40
N PHE A 318 -23.31 37.53 11.55
CA PHE A 318 -23.12 37.48 10.11
C PHE A 318 -22.61 38.81 9.55
N ALA A 319 -23.22 39.94 9.96
CA ALA A 319 -22.81 41.27 9.51
C ALA A 319 -21.41 41.65 10.00
N THR A 320 -21.06 41.33 11.25
CA THR A 320 -19.72 41.61 11.81
C THR A 320 -18.64 40.74 11.19
N ASN A 321 -18.99 39.53 10.73
CA ASN A 321 -18.08 38.59 10.07
C ASN A 321 -18.20 38.60 8.54
N LEU A 322 -18.79 39.64 7.94
CA LEU A 322 -18.95 39.75 6.48
C LEU A 322 -17.65 39.50 5.69
N PRO A 323 -16.48 40.04 6.08
CA PRO A 323 -15.26 39.77 5.33
C PRO A 323 -14.86 38.29 5.38
N LEU A 324 -15.11 37.61 6.51
CA LEU A 324 -14.90 36.17 6.65
C LEU A 324 -15.89 35.38 5.80
N VAL A 325 -17.15 35.81 5.75
CA VAL A 325 -18.17 35.23 4.86
C VAL A 325 -17.75 35.33 3.41
N PHE A 326 -17.25 36.50 2.95
CA PHE A 326 -16.74 36.65 1.58
C PHE A 326 -15.57 35.72 1.30
N TYR A 327 -14.63 35.59 2.22
CA TYR A 327 -13.49 34.68 2.10
C TYR A 327 -13.93 33.21 1.99
N LEU A 328 -14.77 32.76 2.92
CA LEU A 328 -15.32 31.40 2.91
C LEU A 328 -16.18 31.17 1.68
N SER A 329 -16.89 32.18 1.17
CA SER A 329 -17.73 32.05 -0.03
C SER A 329 -16.94 31.78 -1.29
N TYR A 330 -15.68 32.20 -1.34
CA TYR A 330 -14.81 31.89 -2.47
C TYR A 330 -14.47 30.40 -2.55
N VAL A 331 -14.36 29.72 -1.40
CA VAL A 331 -13.88 28.33 -1.33
C VAL A 331 -15.03 27.34 -1.11
N LEU A 332 -15.94 27.71 -0.22
CA LEU A 332 -17.12 26.93 0.11
C LEU A 332 -18.30 27.33 -0.81
N GLY A 333 -18.22 28.40 -1.60
CA GLY A 333 -19.32 28.82 -2.47
C GLY A 333 -20.43 29.57 -1.72
N ARG A 334 -21.58 29.76 -2.38
CA ARG A 334 -22.69 30.60 -1.88
C ARG A 334 -23.39 30.08 -0.61
N ARG A 335 -23.06 28.88 -0.13
CA ARG A 335 -23.68 28.26 1.06
C ARG A 335 -23.38 28.98 2.37
N VAL A 336 -22.25 29.68 2.46
CA VAL A 336 -21.85 30.49 3.63
C VAL A 336 -22.86 31.61 3.94
N TRP A 337 -23.67 31.97 2.93
CA TRP A 337 -24.74 32.96 3.06
C TRP A 337 -26.03 32.39 3.68
N HIS A 338 -26.15 31.08 3.83
CA HIS A 338 -27.36 30.45 4.38
C HIS A 338 -27.42 30.62 5.91
N PRO A 339 -28.59 30.95 6.50
CA PRO A 339 -28.72 31.19 7.95
C PRO A 339 -28.32 30.02 8.86
N SER A 340 -28.29 28.79 8.35
CA SER A 340 -27.80 27.61 9.08
C SER A 340 -26.28 27.65 9.32
N PHE A 341 -25.53 28.35 8.48
CA PHE A 341 -24.07 28.48 8.58
C PHE A 341 -23.64 29.59 9.56
N TRP A 342 -24.50 30.57 9.83
CA TRP A 342 -24.16 31.76 10.62
C TRP A 342 -23.79 31.50 12.08
N PRO A 343 -24.36 30.50 12.79
CA PRO A 343 -23.92 30.16 14.14
C PRO A 343 -22.43 29.82 14.20
N LEU A 344 -21.88 29.20 13.15
CA LEU A 344 -20.47 28.83 13.04
C LEU A 344 -19.55 30.05 12.98
N LEU A 345 -20.02 31.17 12.42
CA LEU A 345 -19.24 32.41 12.28
C LEU A 345 -18.94 33.08 13.63
N ALA A 346 -19.71 32.77 14.68
CA ALA A 346 -19.45 33.30 16.01
C ALA A 346 -18.14 32.72 16.60
N ASP A 347 -17.79 31.49 16.22
CA ASP A 347 -16.68 30.73 16.81
C ASP A 347 -15.50 30.53 15.85
N LEU A 348 -15.61 31.06 14.63
CA LEU A 348 -14.56 30.99 13.61
C LEU A 348 -13.74 32.27 13.62
N ASP A 349 -12.51 32.17 14.12
CA ASP A 349 -11.51 33.17 13.81
C ASP A 349 -10.94 32.97 12.38
N TRP A 350 -10.18 33.97 11.91
CA TRP A 350 -9.56 33.93 10.58
C TRP A 350 -8.54 32.79 10.40
N VAL A 351 -7.91 32.35 11.49
CA VAL A 351 -6.87 31.32 11.45
C VAL A 351 -7.52 29.96 11.26
N VAL A 352 -8.49 29.62 12.11
CA VAL A 352 -9.31 28.40 12.06
C VAL A 352 -10.03 28.30 10.72
N ALA A 353 -10.62 29.40 10.24
CA ALA A 353 -11.28 29.42 8.94
C ALA A 353 -10.32 29.13 7.78
N ARG A 354 -9.11 29.70 7.81
CA ARG A 354 -8.09 29.45 6.79
C ARG A 354 -7.60 28.00 6.82
N LEU A 355 -7.49 27.39 8.01
CA LEU A 355 -7.12 25.99 8.16
C LEU A 355 -8.19 25.07 7.54
N PHE A 356 -9.47 25.24 7.89
CA PHE A 356 -10.56 24.47 7.27
C PHE A 356 -10.63 24.65 5.75
N VAL A 357 -10.44 25.89 5.26
CA VAL A 357 -10.35 26.17 3.81
C VAL A 357 -9.20 25.42 3.16
N SER A 358 -8.03 25.38 3.81
CA SER A 358 -6.85 24.67 3.30
C SER A 358 -7.11 23.16 3.26
N GLY A 359 -7.74 22.61 4.29
CA GLY A 359 -8.17 21.21 4.32
C GLY A 359 -9.18 20.88 3.21
N GLY A 360 -10.21 21.71 3.04
CA GLY A 360 -11.21 21.53 1.98
C GLY A 360 -10.62 21.60 0.57
N ARG A 361 -9.66 22.50 0.33
CA ARG A 361 -8.92 22.55 -0.94
C ARG A 361 -8.09 21.29 -1.16
N ALA A 362 -7.39 20.83 -0.13
CA ALA A 362 -6.62 19.58 -0.23
C ALA A 362 -7.54 18.41 -0.62
N TYR A 363 -8.69 18.25 0.03
CA TYR A 363 -9.67 17.21 -0.35
C TYR A 363 -10.22 17.36 -1.78
N GLN A 364 -10.41 18.58 -2.27
CA GLN A 364 -10.80 18.81 -3.67
C GLN A 364 -9.69 18.38 -4.64
N GLU A 365 -8.42 18.66 -4.32
CA GLU A 365 -7.28 18.18 -5.11
C GLU A 365 -7.20 16.65 -5.12
N VAL A 366 -7.46 15.98 -3.99
CA VAL A 366 -7.55 14.50 -3.95
C VAL A 366 -8.57 14.02 -4.99
N ILE A 367 -9.77 14.59 -4.98
CA ILE A 367 -10.85 14.18 -5.90
C ILE A 367 -10.45 14.45 -7.35
N ALA A 368 -9.87 15.62 -7.65
CA ALA A 368 -9.45 15.98 -9.00
C ALA A 368 -8.35 15.07 -9.54
N LEU A 369 -7.35 14.73 -8.72
CA LEU A 369 -6.21 13.92 -9.12
C LEU A 369 -6.57 12.43 -9.25
N THR A 370 -7.46 11.91 -8.41
CA THR A 370 -7.66 10.46 -8.29
C THR A 370 -8.98 9.95 -8.88
N ALA A 371 -9.87 10.82 -9.35
CA ALA A 371 -11.19 10.43 -9.85
C ALA A 371 -11.16 9.35 -10.93
N GLU A 372 -10.23 9.44 -11.87
CA GLU A 372 -10.10 8.48 -12.99
C GLU A 372 -9.09 7.36 -12.69
N LEU A 373 -8.13 7.60 -11.80
CA LEU A 373 -6.97 6.74 -11.58
C LEU A 373 -7.17 5.74 -10.44
N GLU A 374 -7.75 6.20 -9.34
CA GLU A 374 -8.01 5.40 -8.15
C GLU A 374 -9.31 5.88 -7.50
N PRO A 375 -10.47 5.38 -7.98
CA PRO A 375 -11.78 5.82 -7.51
C PRO A 375 -11.97 5.69 -6.00
N ARG A 376 -11.23 4.79 -5.32
CA ARG A 376 -11.29 4.60 -3.87
C ARG A 376 -10.73 5.78 -3.11
N VAL A 377 -9.59 6.32 -3.55
CA VAL A 377 -8.97 7.51 -2.94
C VAL A 377 -9.84 8.73 -3.18
N ALA A 378 -10.45 8.86 -4.37
CA ALA A 378 -11.41 9.92 -4.66
C ALA A 378 -12.66 9.83 -3.77
N LEU A 379 -13.16 8.62 -3.51
CA LEU A 379 -14.28 8.37 -2.60
C LEU A 379 -13.97 8.85 -1.18
N ARG A 380 -12.78 8.54 -0.66
CA ARG A 380 -12.31 9.03 0.65
C ARG A 380 -12.19 10.55 0.69
N GLY A 381 -11.68 11.17 -0.37
CA GLY A 381 -11.65 12.62 -0.50
C GLY A 381 -13.06 13.23 -0.37
N ARG A 382 -14.08 12.62 -0.98
CA ARG A 382 -15.49 13.04 -0.86
C ARG A 382 -16.05 12.81 0.53
N GLU A 383 -15.75 11.67 1.16
CA GLU A 383 -16.16 11.36 2.54
C GLU A 383 -15.58 12.39 3.52
N ARG A 384 -14.28 12.68 3.42
CA ARG A 384 -13.61 13.70 4.23
C ARG A 384 -14.18 15.09 3.99
N LEU A 385 -14.49 15.43 2.74
CA LEU A 385 -15.14 16.69 2.42
C LEU A 385 -16.56 16.79 3.01
N ALA A 386 -17.32 15.70 3.01
CA ALA A 386 -18.64 15.64 3.65
C ALA A 386 -18.53 15.76 5.19
N SER A 387 -17.55 15.07 5.80
CA SER A 387 -17.24 15.20 7.22
C SER A 387 -16.84 16.63 7.60
N LEU A 388 -16.02 17.29 6.78
CA LEU A 388 -15.69 18.70 6.95
C LEU A 388 -16.94 19.58 6.93
N PHE A 389 -17.87 19.38 5.98
CA PHE A 389 -19.12 20.15 5.97
C PHE A 389 -19.97 19.89 7.20
N HIS A 390 -20.00 18.66 7.69
CA HIS A 390 -20.66 18.33 8.94
C HIS A 390 -20.04 19.08 10.13
N THR A 391 -18.70 19.09 10.25
CA THR A 391 -17.97 19.85 11.29
C THR A 391 -18.22 21.36 11.18
N LEU A 392 -18.41 21.87 9.97
CA LEU A 392 -18.79 23.26 9.68
C LEU A 392 -20.31 23.51 9.85
N GLY A 393 -21.09 22.57 10.37
CA GLY A 393 -22.52 22.75 10.64
C GLY A 393 -23.42 22.77 9.39
N ASP A 394 -22.91 22.41 8.22
CA ASP A 394 -23.67 22.26 6.98
C ASP A 394 -24.14 20.80 6.82
N ALA A 395 -25.04 20.39 7.72
CA ALA A 395 -25.55 19.02 7.77
C ALA A 395 -26.30 18.61 6.48
N ALA A 396 -26.94 19.55 5.79
CA ALA A 396 -27.70 19.28 4.57
C ALA A 396 -26.78 18.88 3.40
N GLU A 397 -25.65 19.58 3.24
CA GLU A 397 -24.67 19.23 2.20
C GLU A 397 -23.89 17.97 2.55
N ALA A 398 -23.55 17.79 3.83
CA ALA A 398 -22.97 16.54 4.31
C ALA A 398 -23.91 15.36 3.99
N GLU A 399 -25.19 15.45 4.34
CA GLU A 399 -26.20 14.42 4.03
C GLU A 399 -26.34 14.18 2.52
N ARG A 400 -26.35 15.24 1.71
CA ARG A 400 -26.41 15.12 0.23
C ARG A 400 -25.23 14.33 -0.30
N LEU A 401 -24.01 14.66 0.11
CA LEU A 401 -22.78 13.97 -0.32
C LEU A 401 -22.75 12.54 0.17
N LEU A 402 -23.06 12.29 1.45
CA LEU A 402 -23.08 10.94 2.01
C LEU A 402 -24.16 10.07 1.32
N SER A 403 -25.32 10.63 1.01
CA SER A 403 -26.39 9.95 0.26
C SER A 403 -25.97 9.63 -1.18
N GLU A 404 -25.26 10.56 -1.83
CA GLU A 404 -24.70 10.34 -3.17
C GLU A 404 -23.64 9.23 -3.16
N LEU A 405 -22.77 9.21 -2.14
CA LEU A 405 -21.78 8.16 -1.93
C LEU A 405 -22.47 6.81 -1.72
N LEU A 406 -23.44 6.73 -0.81
CA LEU A 406 -24.24 5.52 -0.54
C LEU A 406 -24.94 4.97 -1.80
N ARG A 407 -25.43 5.84 -2.67
CA ARG A 407 -26.02 5.42 -3.95
C ARG A 407 -24.97 4.80 -4.88
N GLN A 408 -23.81 5.46 -5.03
CA GLN A 408 -22.70 4.97 -5.86
C GLN A 408 -22.17 3.62 -5.37
N VAL A 409 -22.06 3.45 -4.05
CA VAL A 409 -21.74 2.19 -3.37
C VAL A 409 -22.70 1.08 -3.79
N THR A 410 -24.00 1.34 -3.63
CA THR A 410 -25.07 0.35 -3.84
C THR A 410 -25.17 -0.06 -5.31
N GLU A 411 -24.98 0.89 -6.24
CA GLU A 411 -24.96 0.62 -7.68
C GLU A 411 -23.74 -0.21 -8.11
N ALA A 412 -22.57 0.02 -7.49
CA ALA A 412 -21.37 -0.76 -7.75
C ALA A 412 -21.53 -2.22 -7.30
N GLU A 413 -22.07 -2.46 -6.10
CA GLU A 413 -22.39 -3.79 -5.58
C GLU A 413 -23.37 -4.56 -6.49
N ALA A 414 -24.44 -3.89 -6.93
CA ALA A 414 -25.45 -4.49 -7.81
C ALA A 414 -24.89 -4.90 -9.19
N SER A 415 -23.78 -4.30 -9.63
CA SER A 415 -23.13 -4.59 -10.91
C SER A 415 -22.13 -5.75 -10.87
N GLY A 416 -21.92 -6.38 -9.71
CA GLY A 416 -20.96 -7.49 -9.55
C GLY A 416 -19.49 -7.08 -9.72
N ARG A 417 -19.19 -5.78 -9.72
CA ARG A 417 -17.81 -5.28 -9.71
C ARG A 417 -17.24 -5.47 -8.30
N PRO A 418 -16.11 -6.18 -8.12
CA PRO A 418 -15.51 -6.39 -6.81
C PRO A 418 -14.90 -5.06 -6.33
N PHE A 419 -15.69 -4.27 -5.62
CA PHE A 419 -15.22 -3.26 -4.68
C PHE A 419 -15.37 -3.89 -3.30
N SER A 420 -14.37 -4.65 -2.86
CA SER A 420 -14.54 -5.65 -1.79
C SER A 420 -14.87 -5.11 -0.40
N ASN A 421 -14.83 -3.80 -0.13
CA ASN A 421 -14.99 -3.27 1.24
C ASN A 421 -16.00 -2.11 1.36
N TYR A 422 -17.13 -2.19 0.66
CA TYR A 422 -18.23 -1.25 0.89
C TYR A 422 -19.03 -1.51 2.18
N GLU A 423 -18.90 -2.67 2.83
CA GLU A 423 -19.48 -2.88 4.16
C GLU A 423 -18.88 -1.94 5.22
N GLU A 424 -17.57 -1.66 5.16
CA GLU A 424 -16.92 -0.79 6.13
C GLU A 424 -17.25 0.69 5.89
N ALA A 425 -17.28 1.13 4.63
CA ALA A 425 -17.78 2.45 4.28
C ALA A 425 -19.27 2.60 4.63
N ARG A 426 -20.10 1.58 4.39
CA ARG A 426 -21.51 1.57 4.78
C ARG A 426 -21.72 1.56 6.30
N LEU A 427 -20.84 0.92 7.07
CA LEU A 427 -20.83 0.96 8.54
C LEU A 427 -20.37 2.32 9.08
N ARG A 428 -19.50 3.05 8.36
CA ARG A 428 -19.08 4.42 8.72
C ARG A 428 -20.10 5.50 8.30
N LEU A 429 -20.88 5.23 7.25
CA LEU A 429 -21.91 6.13 6.71
C LEU A 429 -23.29 5.95 7.36
N ARG A 430 -23.51 4.86 8.12
CA ARG A 430 -24.69 4.63 8.97
C ARG A 430 -24.40 5.05 10.39
#